data_AF-A0AAD2H3P4-F1
#
_entry.id   AF-A0AAD2H3P4-F1
#
_cell.length_a   1.000
_cell.length_b   1.000
_cell.length_c   1.000
_cell.angle_alpha   90.00
_cell.angle_beta   90.00
_cell.angle_gamma   90.00
#
_symmetry.space_group_name_H-M   'P 1'
#
loop_
_entity.id
_entity.type
_entity.pdbx_description
1 polymer ?
#
loop_
_entity_poly.entity_id
_entity_poly.type
_entity_poly.pdbx_seq_one_letter_code
_entity_poly.pdbx_strand_id
1 'polypeptide(L)'
;TINSTFSIFNGKVTFLVEAPTISGVIVAGILIGDSGSSDEIDVELICGDPYTWQTNLFVADPRDSKPEYGVFSSKEAVDKINDVHAYSIEMSPDAVHWSLDGRAVRTLKR
;
A
#
# COMPACT_ATOMS: atom_id res chain seq x y z
N THR A 1 -12.18 -1.09 10.45
CA THR A 1 -11.58 -1.85 9.34
C THR A 1 -12.67 -2.60 8.60
N ILE A 2 -12.57 -2.72 7.29
CA ILE A 2 -13.46 -3.52 6.42
C ILE A 2 -12.55 -4.48 5.66
N ASN A 3 -12.90 -5.76 5.59
CA ASN A 3 -12.09 -6.80 4.95
C ASN A 3 -12.81 -7.41 3.75
N SER A 4 -12.06 -7.91 2.77
CA SER A 4 -12.62 -8.71 1.70
C SER A 4 -13.17 -10.04 2.23
N THR A 5 -14.10 -10.64 1.48
CA THR A 5 -14.62 -11.99 1.72
C THR A 5 -13.94 -13.04 0.84
N PHE A 6 -12.93 -12.63 0.08
CA PHE A 6 -12.19 -13.45 -0.88
C PHE A 6 -10.72 -13.05 -0.89
N SER A 7 -9.88 -13.99 -1.30
CA SER A 7 -8.43 -13.81 -1.47
C SER A 7 -8.09 -13.72 -2.96
N ILE A 8 -7.02 -13.00 -3.28
CA ILE A 8 -6.46 -12.92 -4.63
C ILE A 8 -5.04 -13.45 -4.63
N PHE A 9 -4.61 -14.08 -5.73
CA PHE A 9 -3.23 -14.52 -5.90
C PHE A 9 -2.42 -13.55 -6.76
N ASN A 10 -3.00 -13.10 -7.88
CA ASN A 10 -2.49 -12.04 -8.74
C ASN A 10 -3.65 -11.16 -9.20
N GLY A 11 -3.35 -9.95 -9.65
CA GLY A 11 -4.34 -9.01 -10.19
C GLY A 11 -4.16 -7.61 -9.64
N LYS A 12 -5.20 -6.80 -9.83
CA LYS A 12 -5.19 -5.37 -9.47
C LYS A 12 -6.33 -5.06 -8.50
N VAL A 13 -5.99 -4.41 -7.40
CA VAL A 13 -6.93 -3.82 -6.44
C VAL A 13 -6.81 -2.30 -6.53
N THR A 14 -7.93 -1.60 -6.50
CA THR A 14 -7.97 -0.13 -6.52
C THR A 14 -8.85 0.38 -5.39
N PHE A 15 -8.27 1.23 -4.56
CA PHE A 15 -8.95 1.95 -3.50
C PHE A 15 -9.28 3.35 -4.01
N LEU A 16 -10.57 3.69 -4.03
CA LEU A 16 -11.05 5.05 -4.26
C LEU A 16 -11.28 5.69 -2.90
N VAL A 17 -10.36 6.55 -2.48
CA VAL A 17 -10.32 7.08 -1.11
C VAL A 17 -9.84 8.51 -1.07
N GLU A 18 -10.39 9.27 -0.12
CA GLU A 18 -9.87 10.54 0.39
C GLU A 18 -9.56 10.38 1.88
N ALA A 19 -8.63 11.19 2.40
CA ALA A 19 -8.23 11.18 3.79
C ALA A 19 -8.26 12.59 4.40
N PRO A 20 -8.57 12.71 5.71
CA PRO A 20 -8.53 14.00 6.39
C PRO A 20 -7.09 14.52 6.52
N THR A 21 -6.89 15.83 6.64
CA THR A 21 -5.55 16.41 6.89
C THR A 21 -5.32 16.66 8.39
N ILE A 22 -5.40 15.59 9.19
CA ILE A 22 -5.23 15.62 10.65
C ILE A 22 -3.93 14.89 11.02
N SER A 23 -2.97 15.60 11.61
CA SER A 23 -1.71 14.99 12.04
C SER A 23 -1.92 13.84 13.03
N GLY A 24 -1.21 12.74 12.83
CA GLY A 24 -1.31 11.52 13.66
C GLY A 24 -2.37 10.51 13.20
N VAL A 25 -3.17 10.83 12.18
CA VAL A 25 -4.11 9.89 11.56
C VAL A 25 -3.44 9.22 10.35
N ILE A 26 -3.75 7.94 10.14
CA ILE A 26 -3.39 7.17 8.93
C ILE A 26 -4.68 6.60 8.34
N VAL A 27 -4.86 6.74 7.03
CA VAL A 27 -5.86 5.98 6.25
C VAL A 27 -5.12 4.96 5.40
N ALA A 28 -5.42 3.68 5.57
CA ALA A 28 -4.68 2.59 4.92
C ALA A 28 -5.58 1.68 4.08
N GLY A 29 -5.08 1.28 2.92
CA GLY A 29 -5.57 0.17 2.11
C GLY A 29 -4.47 -0.89 2.03
N ILE A 30 -4.78 -2.09 2.51
CA ILE A 30 -3.77 -3.14 2.77
C ILE A 30 -4.18 -4.42 2.05
N LEU A 31 -3.26 -5.04 1.31
CA LEU A 31 -3.34 -6.43 0.91
C LEU A 31 -2.52 -7.26 1.88
N ILE A 32 -3.18 -8.15 2.64
CA ILE A 32 -2.53 -8.99 3.64
C ILE A 32 -2.64 -10.46 3.24
N GLY A 33 -1.54 -11.20 3.45
CA GLY A 33 -1.50 -12.65 3.26
C GLY A 33 -2.57 -13.37 4.09
N ASP A 34 -3.17 -14.40 3.50
CA ASP A 34 -4.10 -15.28 4.21
C ASP A 34 -3.34 -16.29 5.09
N SER A 35 -4.07 -16.96 5.98
CA SER A 35 -3.74 -18.10 6.83
C SER A 35 -2.33 -18.70 6.62
N GLY A 36 -1.36 -18.14 7.35
CA GLY A 36 0.02 -18.65 7.41
C GLY A 36 1.07 -17.73 6.79
N SER A 37 0.67 -16.70 6.04
CA SER A 37 1.53 -15.61 5.61
C SER A 37 1.28 -14.36 6.45
N SER A 38 2.32 -13.57 6.67
CA SER A 38 2.22 -12.21 7.20
C SER A 38 2.73 -11.20 6.19
N ASP A 39 2.81 -11.58 4.91
CA ASP A 39 3.19 -10.68 3.83
C ASP A 39 2.13 -9.59 3.67
N GLU A 40 2.57 -8.38 3.35
CA GLU A 40 1.73 -7.19 3.35
C GLU A 40 2.14 -6.25 2.21
N ILE A 41 1.15 -5.66 1.52
CA ILE A 41 1.36 -4.62 0.51
C ILE A 41 0.43 -3.44 0.79
N ASP A 42 1.02 -2.25 0.92
CA ASP A 42 0.35 -1.11 1.52
C ASP A 42 0.16 0.08 0.58
N VAL A 43 -0.95 0.75 0.80
CA VAL A 43 -1.22 2.15 0.48
C VAL A 43 -1.54 2.86 1.79
N GLU A 44 -0.72 3.82 2.22
CA GLU A 44 -0.93 4.56 3.47
C GLU A 44 -0.94 6.07 3.22
N LEU A 45 -2.07 6.72 3.49
CA LEU A 45 -2.20 8.18 3.42
C LEU A 45 -1.83 8.74 4.80
N ILE A 46 -0.68 9.43 4.87
CA ILE A 46 -0.24 10.09 6.10
C ILE A 46 -0.99 11.41 6.23
N CYS A 47 -1.97 11.48 7.12
CA CYS A 47 -2.83 12.67 7.24
C CYS A 47 -2.10 13.93 7.75
N GLY A 48 -0.87 13.78 8.28
CA GLY A 48 0.04 14.88 8.62
C GLY A 48 0.95 15.35 7.48
N ASP A 49 0.98 14.64 6.34
CA ASP A 49 1.81 14.93 5.16
C ASP A 49 0.93 14.85 3.90
N PRO A 50 0.02 15.82 3.69
CA PRO A 50 -1.10 15.66 2.77
C PRO A 50 -0.75 15.72 1.28
N TYR A 51 0.53 15.92 0.95
CA TYR A 51 1.06 15.98 -0.41
C TYR A 51 1.79 14.69 -0.80
N THR A 52 1.85 13.71 0.11
CA THR A 52 2.43 12.41 -0.16
C THR A 52 1.59 11.27 0.40
N TRP A 53 1.84 10.08 -0.11
CA TRP A 53 1.34 8.83 0.44
C TRP A 53 2.47 7.79 0.45
N GLN A 54 2.39 6.82 1.35
CA GLN A 54 3.38 5.77 1.48
C GLN A 54 2.93 4.49 0.77
N THR A 55 3.91 3.87 0.14
CA THR A 55 3.82 2.51 -0.38
C THR A 55 4.76 1.64 0.42
N ASN A 56 4.37 0.41 0.74
CA ASN A 56 5.22 -0.52 1.45
C ASN A 56 4.96 -1.97 1.00
N LEU A 57 6.01 -2.79 1.10
CA LEU A 57 5.95 -4.23 0.91
C LEU A 57 6.68 -4.86 2.10
N PHE A 58 6.01 -5.76 2.80
CA PHE A 58 6.61 -6.62 3.81
C PHE A 58 6.47 -8.07 3.36
N VAL A 59 7.55 -8.83 3.48
CA VAL A 59 7.58 -10.26 3.20
C VAL A 59 8.13 -10.94 4.44
N ALA A 60 7.33 -11.80 5.06
CA ALA A 60 7.73 -12.45 6.30
C ALA A 60 8.78 -13.53 6.02
N ASP A 61 9.95 -13.43 6.65
CA ASP A 61 10.94 -14.51 6.68
C ASP A 61 11.01 -15.11 8.10
N PRO A 62 10.78 -16.43 8.27
CA PRO A 62 10.92 -17.10 9.57
C PRO A 62 12.31 -16.96 10.22
N ARG A 63 13.32 -16.54 9.45
CA ARG A 63 14.69 -16.30 9.93
C ARG A 63 14.87 -14.89 10.48
N ASP A 64 13.92 -13.99 10.26
CA ASP A 64 13.98 -12.63 10.78
C ASP A 64 13.97 -12.66 12.30
N SER A 65 15.03 -12.11 12.89
CA SER A 65 15.22 -12.05 14.35
C SER A 65 14.89 -10.68 14.93
N LYS A 66 14.58 -9.70 14.07
CA LYS A 66 14.27 -8.31 14.43
C LYS A 66 13.20 -7.77 13.47
N PRO A 67 12.39 -6.80 13.90
CA PRO A 67 11.46 -6.13 13.01
C PRO A 67 12.22 -5.35 11.93
N GLU A 68 11.71 -5.41 10.71
CA GLU A 68 12.15 -4.57 9.61
C GLU A 68 11.31 -3.29 9.56
N TYR A 69 11.98 -2.16 9.30
CA TYR A 69 11.32 -0.87 9.16
C TYR A 69 11.81 -0.20 7.89
N GLY A 70 10.88 0.19 7.00
CA GLY A 70 11.22 1.02 5.85
C GLY A 70 11.94 0.31 4.70
N VAL A 71 12.13 -1.01 4.76
CA VAL A 71 13.02 -1.75 3.82
C VAL A 71 12.53 -1.66 2.38
N PHE A 72 11.25 -1.89 2.16
CA PHE A 72 10.61 -1.67 0.86
C PHE A 72 9.54 -0.59 0.94
N SER A 73 9.82 0.50 1.64
CA SER A 73 8.92 1.66 1.70
C SER A 73 9.35 2.80 0.78
N SER A 74 8.39 3.55 0.26
CA SER A 74 8.63 4.79 -0.49
C SER A 74 7.51 5.79 -0.22
N LYS A 75 7.79 7.09 -0.43
CA LYS A 75 6.79 8.15 -0.44
C LYS A 75 6.58 8.62 -1.86
N GLU A 76 5.33 8.61 -2.28
CA GLU A 76 4.92 9.03 -3.61
C GLU A 76 4.11 10.33 -3.52
N ALA A 77 4.26 11.20 -4.52
CA ALA A 77 3.56 12.48 -4.55
C ALA A 77 2.08 12.31 -4.92
N VAL A 78 1.24 13.19 -4.38
CA VAL A 78 -0.17 13.38 -4.75
C VAL A 78 -0.49 14.88 -4.65
N ASP A 79 -1.46 15.36 -5.42
CA ASP A 79 -1.85 16.77 -5.37
C ASP A 79 -2.35 17.14 -3.98
N LYS A 80 -3.36 16.43 -3.46
CA LYS A 80 -3.74 16.39 -2.04
C LYS A 80 -4.49 15.11 -1.69
N ILE A 81 -4.24 14.54 -0.52
CA ILE A 81 -4.94 13.32 -0.05
C ILE A 81 -6.43 13.54 0.27
N ASN A 82 -6.91 14.78 0.40
CA ASN A 82 -8.29 15.10 0.79
C ASN A 82 -9.26 15.21 -0.38
N ASP A 83 -8.78 14.95 -1.60
CA ASP A 83 -9.60 14.66 -2.77
C ASP A 83 -9.67 13.14 -2.97
N VAL A 84 -10.73 12.65 -3.63
CA VAL A 84 -10.85 11.22 -3.96
C VAL A 84 -9.87 10.89 -5.08
N HIS A 85 -8.91 10.02 -4.77
CA HIS A 85 -7.94 9.49 -5.73
C HIS A 85 -8.06 7.97 -5.87
N ALA A 86 -7.62 7.45 -7.01
CA ALA A 86 -7.54 6.02 -7.28
C ALA A 86 -6.12 5.50 -6.97
N TYR A 87 -5.96 4.88 -5.81
CA TYR A 87 -4.72 4.22 -5.41
C TYR A 87 -4.79 2.75 -5.77
N SER A 88 -3.92 2.29 -6.66
CA SER A 88 -3.92 0.90 -7.12
C SER A 88 -2.67 0.14 -6.68
N ILE A 89 -2.87 -1.12 -6.29
CA ILE A 89 -1.82 -2.14 -6.19
C ILE A 89 -2.09 -3.18 -7.27
N GLU A 90 -1.11 -3.45 -8.12
CA GLU A 90 -1.15 -4.52 -9.11
C GLU A 90 -0.01 -5.50 -8.86
N MET A 91 -0.37 -6.76 -8.61
CA MET A 91 0.54 -7.86 -8.36
C MET A 91 0.56 -8.81 -9.55
N SER A 92 1.78 -9.08 -10.01
CA SER A 92 2.10 -10.13 -10.98
C SER A 92 3.18 -11.03 -10.39
N PRO A 93 3.46 -12.20 -11.01
CA PRO A 93 4.53 -13.09 -10.55
C PRO A 93 5.93 -12.44 -10.47
N ASP A 94 6.15 -11.36 -11.23
CA ASP A 94 7.47 -10.75 -11.41
C ASP A 94 7.59 -9.37 -10.77
N ALA A 95 6.48 -8.71 -10.45
CA ALA A 95 6.49 -7.34 -9.96
C ALA A 95 5.21 -6.94 -9.22
N VAL A 96 5.38 -5.95 -8.35
CA VAL A 96 4.30 -5.17 -7.74
C VAL A 96 4.37 -3.75 -8.27
N HIS A 97 3.25 -3.24 -8.77
CA HIS A 97 3.11 -1.89 -9.28
C HIS A 97 2.13 -1.10 -8.42
N TRP A 98 2.55 0.10 -8.02
CA TRP A 98 1.66 1.08 -7.41
C TRP A 98 1.34 2.17 -8.42
N SER A 99 0.07 2.56 -8.48
CA SER A 99 -0.39 3.65 -9.36
C SER A 99 -1.29 4.63 -8.61
N LEU A 100 -1.22 5.89 -9.01
CA LEU A 100 -2.12 6.97 -8.60
C LEU A 100 -2.87 7.47 -9.84
N ASP A 101 -4.20 7.45 -9.81
CA ASP A 101 -5.07 7.90 -10.91
C ASP A 101 -4.70 7.28 -12.26
N GLY A 102 -4.38 5.98 -12.24
CA GLY A 102 -3.98 5.22 -13.41
C GLY A 102 -2.54 5.43 -13.88
N ARG A 103 -1.75 6.28 -13.20
CA ARG A 103 -0.33 6.52 -13.52
C ARG A 103 0.54 5.72 -12.57
N ALA A 104 1.41 4.86 -13.12
CA ALA A 104 2.38 4.12 -12.31
C ALA A 104 3.36 5.08 -11.64
N VAL A 105 3.50 4.97 -10.32
CA VAL A 105 4.41 5.80 -9.51
C VAL A 105 5.57 4.98 -8.94
N ARG A 106 5.33 3.69 -8.67
CA ARG A 106 6.35 2.78 -8.14
C ARG A 106 6.23 1.40 -8.75
N THR A 107 7.38 0.76 -8.95
CA THR A 107 7.47 -0.65 -9.34
C THR A 107 8.56 -1.31 -8.53
N LEU A 108 8.22 -2.41 -7.87
CA LEU A 108 9.20 -3.34 -7.29
C LEU A 108 9.19 -4.61 -8.11
N LYS A 109 10.37 -4.99 -8.61
CA LYS A 109 10.57 -6.27 -9.30
C LYS A 109 11.12 -7.29 -8.32
N ARG A 110 10.80 -8.55 -8.56
CA ARG A 110 11.34 -9.70 -7.85
C ARG A 110 12.84 -9.88 -8.07
#